data_AF-I3QI64-F1
#
_entry.id   AF-I3QI64-F1
#
_cell.length_a   1.000
_cell.length_b   1.000
_cell.length_c   1.000
_cell.angle_alpha   90.00
_cell.angle_beta   90.00
_cell.angle_gamma   90.00
#
_symmetry.space_group_name_H-M   'P 1'
#
loop_
_entity.id
_entity.type
_entity.pdbx_description
1 polymer ?
#
loop_
_entity_poly.entity_id
_entity_poly.type
_entity_poly.pdbx_seq_one_letter_code
_entity_poly.pdbx_strand_id
1 'polypeptide(L)' 'CDCCGGTLTSCPPGTSLSPSSWVASCYNPGDDQTYLIAYRDCCGKQTCGRCSCLNTEGELPVYRPEFS' A
#
# COMPACT_ATOMS: atom_id res chain seq x y z
N CYS A 1 1.40 -0.63 7.50
CA CYS A 1 1.06 0.43 8.49
C CYS A 1 0.56 -0.14 9.82
N ASP A 2 -0.29 -1.16 9.79
CA ASP A 2 -0.85 -1.84 10.97
C ASP A 2 0.20 -2.23 12.05
N CYS A 3 1.33 -2.81 11.64
CA CYS A 3 2.42 -3.22 12.55
C CYS A 3 3.17 -2.08 13.27
N CYS A 4 2.78 -0.82 13.01
CA CYS A 4 3.50 0.39 13.41
C CYS A 4 2.59 1.39 14.16
N GLY A 5 1.42 0.93 14.64
CA GLY A 5 0.44 1.77 15.32
C GLY A 5 -0.54 2.49 14.38
N GLY A 6 -0.59 2.10 13.10
CA GLY A 6 -1.68 2.44 12.18
C GLY A 6 -2.74 1.34 12.17
N THR A 7 -3.54 1.30 11.11
CA THR A 7 -4.44 0.16 10.81
C THR A 7 -4.18 -0.33 9.38
N LEU A 8 -5.04 -1.22 8.87
CA LEU A 8 -5.07 -1.59 7.45
C LEU A 8 -5.22 -0.37 6.52
N THR A 9 -6.03 0.63 6.91
CA THR A 9 -6.39 1.77 6.06
C THR A 9 -6.09 3.14 6.67
N SER A 10 -5.50 3.20 7.86
CA SER A 10 -5.15 4.45 8.55
C SER A 10 -3.66 4.53 8.89
N CYS A 11 -3.10 5.72 8.75
CA CYS A 11 -1.70 5.97 9.07
C CYS A 11 -1.41 6.01 10.58
N PRO A 12 -0.19 5.60 11.01
CA PRO A 12 0.24 5.76 12.39
C PRO A 12 0.28 7.23 12.85
N PRO A 13 0.08 7.50 14.15
CA PRO A 13 0.18 8.85 14.71
C PRO A 13 1.51 9.57 14.37
N GLY A 14 1.40 10.84 13.98
CA GLY A 14 2.54 11.69 13.62
C GLY A 14 3.19 11.38 12.27
N THR A 15 2.57 10.54 11.44
CA THR A 15 2.88 10.44 10.01
C THR A 15 1.83 11.19 9.19
N SER A 16 2.14 11.48 7.93
CA SER A 16 1.23 12.13 6.99
C SER A 16 0.84 11.16 5.88
N LEU A 17 -0.46 11.04 5.60
CA LEU A 17 -0.96 10.20 4.52
C LEU A 17 -0.64 10.84 3.16
N SER A 18 0.06 10.11 2.30
CA SER A 18 0.37 10.58 0.95
C SER A 18 -0.91 10.86 0.14
N PRO A 19 -1.04 11.99 -0.57
CA PRO A 19 -2.17 12.23 -1.47
C PRO A 19 -2.11 11.36 -2.74
N SER A 20 -0.93 10.79 -3.04
CA SER A 20 -0.68 9.96 -4.22
C SER A 20 -0.65 8.47 -3.85
N SER A 21 -0.91 7.63 -4.85
CA SER A 21 -0.90 6.17 -4.75
C SER A 21 -0.52 5.54 -6.08
N TRP A 22 0.03 4.33 -6.04
CA TRP A 22 -0.09 3.37 -7.14
C TRP A 22 -1.24 2.39 -6.87
N VAL A 23 -1.68 1.67 -7.90
CA VAL A 23 -2.79 0.72 -7.79
C VAL A 23 -2.39 -0.67 -8.23
N ALA A 24 -3.06 -1.68 -7.67
CA ALA A 24 -3.05 -3.03 -8.20
C ALA A 24 -4.44 -3.66 -8.08
N SER A 25 -4.71 -4.63 -8.95
CA SER A 25 -5.90 -5.48 -8.87
C SER A 25 -5.59 -6.70 -8.02
N CYS A 26 -6.18 -6.81 -6.84
CA CYS A 26 -5.96 -7.91 -5.92
C CYS A 26 -7.18 -8.83 -5.85
N TYR A 27 -6.95 -10.13 -6.02
CA TYR A 27 -7.99 -11.14 -5.88
C TYR A 27 -8.30 -11.40 -4.40
N ASN A 28 -9.59 -11.40 -4.05
CA ASN A 28 -10.08 -11.76 -2.74
C ASN A 28 -10.68 -13.19 -2.77
N PRO A 29 -10.03 -14.19 -2.14
CA PRO A 29 -10.57 -15.56 -2.09
C PRO A 29 -11.78 -15.71 -1.15
N GLY A 30 -12.15 -14.68 -0.39
CA GLY A 30 -13.32 -14.72 0.50
C GLY A 30 -14.67 -14.55 -0.24
N ASP A 31 -14.65 -13.89 -1.39
CA ASP A 31 -15.84 -13.61 -2.22
C ASP A 31 -15.59 -13.79 -3.73
N ASP A 32 -14.42 -14.31 -4.10
CA ASP A 32 -13.95 -14.53 -5.47
C ASP A 32 -14.00 -13.29 -6.38
N GLN A 33 -13.99 -12.09 -5.78
CA GLN A 33 -13.94 -10.83 -6.52
C GLN A 33 -12.51 -10.28 -6.59
N THR A 34 -12.28 -9.43 -7.60
CA THR A 34 -11.02 -8.69 -7.72
C THR A 34 -11.27 -7.22 -7.40
N TYR A 35 -10.48 -6.67 -6.49
CA TYR A 35 -10.61 -5.30 -6.02
C TYR A 35 -9.42 -4.45 -6.45
N LEU A 36 -9.69 -3.18 -6.76
CA LEU A 36 -8.64 -2.19 -6.97
C LEU A 36 -8.16 -1.67 -5.61
N ILE A 37 -6.89 -1.92 -5.29
CA ILE A 37 -6.25 -1.43 -4.07
C ILE A 37 -5.38 -0.23 -4.44
N ALA A 38 -5.64 0.92 -3.82
CA ALA A 38 -4.80 2.10 -3.94
C ALA A 38 -3.81 2.15 -2.76
N TYR A 39 -2.56 1.80 -3.01
CA TYR A 39 -1.51 1.78 -2.00
C TYR A 39 -1.04 3.20 -1.71
N ARG A 40 -1.21 3.64 -0.45
CA ARG A 40 -0.83 4.97 0.01
C ARG A 40 0.20 4.87 1.11
N ASP A 41 1.29 5.59 0.93
CA ASP A 41 2.34 5.67 1.94
C ASP A 41 1.94 6.57 3.11
N CYS A 42 2.51 6.25 4.27
CA CYS A 42 2.52 7.11 5.44
C CYS A 42 3.92 7.72 5.58
N CYS A 43 4.02 9.02 5.33
CA CYS A 43 5.27 9.76 5.16
C CYS A 43 5.62 10.61 6.39
N GLY A 44 6.81 11.22 6.40
CA GLY A 44 7.24 12.18 7.43
C GLY A 44 7.90 11.55 8.67
N LYS A 45 8.12 10.24 8.67
CA LYS A 45 8.95 9.51 9.66
C LYS A 45 9.87 8.52 8.95
N GLN A 46 10.85 7.98 9.69
CA GLN A 46 11.70 6.89 9.21
C GLN A 46 10.88 5.62 8.94
N THR A 47 11.42 4.73 8.10
CA THR A 47 10.83 3.42 7.81
C THR A 47 10.59 2.63 9.10
N CYS A 48 9.41 2.01 9.22
CA CYS A 48 9.02 1.32 10.45
C CYS A 48 9.83 0.05 10.77
N GLY A 49 10.35 -0.66 9.77
CA GLY A 49 11.19 -1.86 9.96
C GLY A 49 10.45 -3.09 10.52
N ARG A 50 9.12 -3.11 10.49
CA ARG A 50 8.28 -4.26 10.88
C ARG A 50 7.36 -4.66 9.72
N CYS A 51 7.09 -5.96 9.60
CA CYS A 51 6.21 -6.50 8.57
C CYS A 51 6.60 -6.05 7.15
N SER A 52 7.89 -6.11 6.83
CA SER A 52 8.38 -5.80 5.48
C SER A 52 7.82 -6.80 4.48
N CYS A 53 7.18 -6.28 3.43
CA CYS A 53 6.60 -7.07 2.34
C CYS A 53 6.98 -6.42 1.00
N LEU A 54 7.15 -7.26 -0.02
CA LEU A 54 7.32 -6.84 -1.42
C LEU A 54 6.59 -7.87 -2.30
N ASN A 55 5.50 -7.46 -2.92
CA ASN A 55 4.72 -8.27 -3.87
C ASN A 55 4.55 -7.46 -5.16
N THR A 56 4.58 -8.12 -6.31
CA THR A 56 4.62 -7.47 -7.64
C THR A 56 3.56 -8.00 -8.61
N GLU A 57 2.44 -8.49 -8.08
CA GLU A 57 1.32 -8.95 -8.90
C GLU A 57 0.74 -7.79 -9.73
N GLY A 58 0.94 -7.85 -11.05
CA GLY A 58 0.53 -6.80 -11.97
C GLY A 58 1.33 -5.50 -11.88
N GLU A 59 2.48 -5.50 -11.17
CA GLU A 59 3.42 -4.38 -11.16
C GLU A 59 4.05 -4.19 -12.55
N LEU A 60 4.18 -2.94 -12.98
CA LEU A 60 4.72 -2.56 -14.27
C LEU A 60 5.90 -1.60 -14.09
N PRO A 61 6.87 -1.57 -15.02
CA PRO A 61 8.02 -0.69 -14.90
C PRO A 61 7.62 0.79 -14.84
N VAL A 62 8.53 1.62 -14.32
CA VAL A 62 8.35 3.07 -14.03
C VAL A 62 7.74 3.94 -15.14
N TYR A 63 7.82 3.54 -16.42
CA TYR A 63 7.13 4.23 -17.52
C TYR A 63 5.61 3.99 -17.54
N ARG A 64 5.09 3.18 -16.61
CA ARG A 64 3.66 2.94 -16.29
C ARG A 64 3.44 3.19 -14.78
N PRO A 65 3.62 4.43 -14.31
CA PRO A 65 3.74 4.74 -12.89
C PRO A 65 2.46 4.50 -12.08
N GLU A 66 1.32 4.29 -12.74
CA GLU A 66 0.06 3.95 -12.08
C GLU A 66 0.11 2.56 -11.44
N PHE A 67 1.01 1.68 -11.92
CA PHE A 67 1.19 0.30 -11.49
C PHE A 67 2.64 -0.01 -11.08
N SER A 68 3.48 1.00 -10.83
CA SER A 68 4.91 0.85 -10.48
C SER A 68 5.16 0.97 -8.99
#